data_AF-A0A0T7GG97-F1
#
_entry.id   AF-A0A0T7GG97-F1
#
_cell.length_a   1.000
_cell.length_b   1.000
_cell.length_c   1.000
_cell.angle_alpha   90.00
_cell.angle_beta   90.00
_cell.angle_gamma   90.00
#
_symmetry.space_group_name_H-M   'P 1'
#
loop_
_entity.id
_entity.type
_entity.pdbx_description
1 polymer ?
#
loop_
_entity_poly.entity_id
_entity_poly.type
_entity_poly.pdbx_seq_one_letter_code
_entity_poly.pdbx_strand_id
1 'polypeptide(L)'
;MSSSEPTLRNDPYGWIEDATAAIEKATAELLENGEASRVSDEAVARMMTAAIRLYVAKSDGEERTFRPLTGTRDETVTATEALSAVSEILRALHLGPMELALWYRRRPDEL
;
A
#
# COMPACT_ATOMS: atom_id res chain seq x y z
N MET A 1 19.06 -20.41 0.45
CA MET A 1 18.50 -21.36 -0.54
C MET A 1 17.14 -20.82 -0.93
N SER A 2 16.99 -20.33 -2.17
CA SER A 2 15.72 -19.83 -2.70
C SER A 2 14.71 -20.97 -2.80
N SER A 3 13.64 -20.89 -2.02
CA SER A 3 12.42 -21.65 -2.31
C SER A 3 11.67 -20.90 -3.40
N SER A 4 12.00 -21.20 -4.66
CA SER A 4 11.15 -20.85 -5.78
C SER A 4 9.90 -21.73 -5.70
N GLU A 5 8.82 -21.19 -5.12
CA GLU A 5 7.52 -21.85 -5.18
C GLU A 5 7.08 -22.03 -6.65
N PRO A 6 6.48 -23.18 -6.98
CA PRO A 6 6.11 -23.48 -8.36
C PRO A 6 5.03 -22.50 -8.77
N THR A 7 5.26 -21.81 -9.90
CA THR A 7 4.27 -20.96 -10.54
C THR A 7 3.01 -21.80 -10.80
N LEU A 8 2.00 -21.62 -9.94
CA LEU A 8 0.72 -22.29 -10.07
C LEU A 8 0.15 -21.86 -11.42
N ARG A 9 0.17 -22.78 -12.38
CA ARG A 9 -0.14 -22.57 -13.80
C ARG A 9 -1.59 -22.12 -14.08
N ASN A 10 -2.37 -21.85 -13.02
CA ASN A 10 -3.76 -21.37 -12.99
C ASN A 10 -4.06 -20.66 -11.64
N ASP A 11 -3.18 -19.78 -11.16
CA ASP A 11 -3.58 -18.89 -10.06
C ASP A 11 -4.62 -17.87 -10.58
N PRO A 12 -5.89 -17.91 -10.12
CA PRO A 12 -6.92 -16.96 -10.56
C PRO A 12 -6.58 -15.51 -10.20
N TYR A 13 -5.63 -15.27 -9.31
CA TYR A 13 -5.18 -13.96 -8.85
C TYR A 13 -3.77 -13.59 -9.31
N GLY A 14 -3.08 -14.46 -10.05
CA GLY A 14 -1.71 -14.22 -10.51
C GLY A 14 -1.57 -12.99 -11.41
N TRP A 15 -2.65 -12.56 -12.06
CA TRP A 15 -2.70 -11.33 -12.85
C TRP A 15 -2.46 -10.05 -12.03
N ILE A 16 -2.66 -10.10 -10.69
CA ILE A 16 -2.43 -8.95 -9.81
C ILE A 16 -0.96 -8.54 -9.85
N GLU A 17 -0.03 -9.50 -9.91
CA GLU A 17 1.41 -9.21 -9.98
C GLU A 17 1.73 -8.40 -11.25
N ASP A 18 1.28 -8.87 -12.42
CA ASP A 18 1.47 -8.18 -13.70
C ASP A 18 0.77 -6.80 -13.71
N ALA A 19 -0.43 -6.71 -13.14
CA ALA A 19 -1.16 -5.46 -13.04
C ALA A 19 -0.47 -4.45 -12.14
N THR A 20 0.09 -4.86 -11.00
CA THR A 20 0.82 -3.94 -10.10
C THR A 20 2.07 -3.38 -10.76
N ALA A 21 2.83 -4.21 -11.50
CA ALA A 21 3.98 -3.73 -12.27
C ALA A 21 3.57 -2.74 -13.37
N ALA A 22 2.47 -3.01 -14.08
CA ALA A 22 1.94 -2.11 -15.09
C ALA A 22 1.45 -0.78 -14.50
N ILE A 23 0.77 -0.81 -13.35
CA ILE A 23 0.30 0.38 -12.62
C ILE A 23 1.49 1.20 -12.14
N GLU A 24 2.50 0.59 -11.53
CA GLU A 24 3.70 1.29 -11.03
C GLU A 24 4.39 2.06 -12.15
N LYS A 25 4.63 1.41 -13.30
CA LYS A 25 5.22 2.05 -14.47
C LYS A 25 4.36 3.20 -14.99
N ALA A 26 3.06 2.99 -15.16
CA ALA A 26 2.15 4.02 -15.68
C ALA A 26 2.04 5.21 -14.72
N THR A 27 2.01 4.97 -13.41
CA THR A 27 1.97 6.02 -12.40
C THR A 27 3.25 6.85 -12.41
N ALA A 28 4.43 6.23 -12.52
CA ALA A 28 5.69 6.96 -12.66
C ALA A 28 5.67 7.90 -13.89
N GLU A 29 5.27 7.38 -15.06
CA GLU A 29 5.16 8.17 -16.29
C GLU A 29 4.14 9.31 -16.15
N LEU A 30 2.98 9.07 -15.52
CA LEU A 30 1.96 10.10 -15.31
C LEU A 30 2.45 11.22 -14.37
N LEU A 31 3.16 10.87 -13.30
CA LEU A 31 3.68 11.83 -12.33
C LEU A 31 4.81 12.67 -12.94
N GLU A 32 5.74 12.05 -13.67
CA GLU A 32 6.82 12.75 -14.38
C GLU A 32 6.27 13.77 -15.39
N ASN A 33 5.16 13.45 -16.05
CA ASN A 33 4.52 14.33 -17.03
C ASN A 33 3.49 15.30 -16.41
N GLY A 34 3.23 15.24 -15.10
CA GLY A 34 2.21 16.08 -14.44
C GLY A 34 0.78 15.76 -14.87
N GLU A 35 0.52 14.55 -15.34
CA GLU A 35 -0.74 14.10 -15.93
C GLU A 35 -1.61 13.27 -14.98
N ALA A 36 -1.39 13.37 -13.67
CA ALA A 36 -2.12 12.61 -12.66
C ALA A 36 -3.65 12.73 -12.78
N SER A 37 -4.16 13.88 -13.25
CA SER A 37 -5.59 14.13 -13.48
C SER A 37 -6.24 13.25 -14.55
N ARG A 38 -5.46 12.50 -15.34
CA ARG A 38 -5.97 11.53 -16.32
C ARG A 38 -6.55 10.28 -15.66
N VAL A 39 -6.16 9.99 -14.42
CA VAL A 39 -6.71 8.88 -13.63
C VAL A 39 -7.83 9.44 -12.75
N SER A 40 -8.99 8.79 -12.74
CA SER A 40 -10.11 9.26 -11.93
C SER A 40 -9.85 9.05 -10.44
N ASP A 41 -10.35 9.98 -9.62
CA ASP A 41 -10.29 9.88 -8.15
C ASP A 41 -10.88 8.55 -7.64
N GLU A 42 -11.94 8.06 -8.28
CA GLU A 42 -12.56 6.78 -7.94
C GLU A 42 -11.63 5.59 -8.20
N ALA A 43 -10.85 5.60 -9.29
CA ALA A 43 -9.88 4.54 -9.56
C ALA A 43 -8.77 4.53 -8.49
N VAL A 44 -8.25 5.72 -8.14
CA VAL A 44 -7.24 5.86 -7.08
C VAL A 44 -7.79 5.39 -5.73
N ALA A 45 -9.03 5.75 -5.38
CA ALA A 45 -9.68 5.31 -4.15
C ALA A 45 -9.87 3.78 -4.09
N ARG A 46 -10.25 3.15 -5.20
CA ARG A 46 -10.39 1.68 -5.30
C ARG A 46 -9.03 0.98 -5.14
N MET A 47 -7.98 1.50 -5.78
CA MET A 47 -6.61 1.00 -5.64
C MET A 47 -6.14 1.06 -4.18
N MET A 48 -6.25 2.23 -3.55
CA MET A 48 -5.89 2.44 -2.15
C MET A 48 -6.64 1.47 -1.21
N THR A 49 -7.97 1.34 -1.40
CA THR A 49 -8.81 0.46 -0.60
C THR A 49 -8.39 -1.00 -0.73
N ALA A 50 -8.14 -1.47 -1.96
CA ALA A 50 -7.71 -2.84 -2.22
C ALA A 50 -6.32 -3.12 -1.61
N ALA A 51 -5.37 -2.20 -1.80
CA ALA A 51 -4.00 -2.32 -1.28
C ALA A 51 -3.98 -2.39 0.25
N ILE A 52 -4.71 -1.51 0.95
CA ILE A 52 -4.80 -1.52 2.42
C ILE A 52 -5.38 -2.85 2.91
N ARG A 53 -6.49 -3.31 2.33
CA ARG A 53 -7.14 -4.57 2.74
C ARG A 53 -6.23 -5.78 2.52
N LEU A 54 -5.56 -5.84 1.37
CA LEU A 54 -4.64 -6.92 1.04
C LEU A 54 -3.41 -6.91 1.95
N TYR A 55 -2.85 -5.73 2.23
CA TYR A 55 -1.72 -5.56 3.13
C TYR A 55 -2.05 -6.05 4.53
N VAL A 56 -3.15 -5.59 5.13
CA VAL A 56 -3.60 -6.02 6.47
C VAL A 56 -3.84 -7.53 6.50
N ALA A 57 -4.51 -8.09 5.49
CA ALA A 57 -4.75 -9.53 5.43
C ALA A 57 -3.45 -10.35 5.38
N LYS A 58 -2.41 -9.87 4.68
CA LYS A 58 -1.10 -10.53 4.62
C LYS A 58 -0.26 -10.31 5.88
N SER A 59 -0.31 -9.13 6.50
CA SER A 59 0.46 -8.81 7.71
C SER A 59 -0.08 -9.51 8.96
N ASP A 60 -1.40 -9.59 9.09
CA ASP A 60 -2.05 -10.20 10.26
C ASP A 60 -2.07 -11.73 10.20
N GLY A 61 -2.14 -12.30 8.99
CA GLY A 61 -2.32 -13.74 8.78
C GLY A 61 -1.04 -14.58 8.77
N GLU A 62 0.13 -13.99 8.52
CA GLU A 62 1.38 -14.75 8.28
C GLU A 62 2.46 -14.58 9.37
N GLU A 63 2.24 -13.79 10.44
CA GLU A 63 3.32 -13.34 11.37
C GLU A 63 4.54 -12.73 10.63
N ARG A 64 4.36 -12.34 9.37
CA ARG A 64 5.40 -11.77 8.51
C ARG A 64 5.22 -10.27 8.43
N THR A 65 6.13 -9.55 9.06
CA THR A 65 6.28 -8.12 8.81
C THR A 65 7.02 -7.92 7.49
N PHE A 66 6.34 -7.42 6.47
CA PHE A 66 6.99 -6.95 5.24
C PHE A 66 6.73 -5.45 5.05
N ARG A 67 7.59 -4.79 4.27
CA ARG A 67 7.50 -3.33 4.08
C ARG A 67 6.25 -2.98 3.28
N PRO A 68 5.43 -2.01 3.72
CA PRO A 68 4.22 -1.60 3.00
C PRO A 68 4.48 -0.80 1.73
N LEU A 69 5.71 -0.27 1.56
CA LEU A 69 6.11 0.57 0.43
C LEU A 69 7.37 0.00 -0.22
N THR A 70 7.46 0.14 -1.55
CA THR A 70 8.64 -0.18 -2.34
C THR A 70 9.76 0.86 -2.11
N GLY A 71 10.99 0.50 -2.49
CA GLY A 71 12.17 1.38 -2.35
C GLY A 71 12.81 1.41 -0.97
N THR A 72 13.82 2.29 -0.82
CA THR A 72 14.53 2.54 0.43
C THR A 72 14.29 3.98 0.88
N ARG A 73 13.66 4.17 2.05
CA ARG A 73 13.41 5.51 2.62
C ARG A 73 12.51 6.38 1.73
N ASP A 74 12.93 7.60 1.39
CA ASP A 74 12.20 8.64 0.67
C ASP A 74 12.35 8.57 -0.86
N GLU A 75 13.03 7.53 -1.37
CA GLU A 75 13.29 7.33 -2.81
C GLU A 75 12.02 7.16 -3.64
N THR A 76 10.92 6.69 -3.02
CA THR A 76 9.68 6.33 -3.73
C THR A 76 8.45 7.05 -3.19
N VAL A 77 8.41 7.30 -1.88
CA VAL A 77 7.35 8.09 -1.23
C VAL A 77 8.00 9.00 -0.20
N THR A 78 7.82 10.30 -0.36
CA THR A 78 8.34 11.28 0.60
C THR A 78 7.55 11.25 1.91
N ALA A 79 8.16 11.71 3.00
CA ALA A 79 7.48 11.80 4.30
C ALA A 79 6.20 12.65 4.23
N THR A 80 6.20 13.72 3.43
CA THR A 80 5.04 14.59 3.24
C THR A 80 3.91 13.85 2.54
N GLU A 81 4.18 13.14 1.44
CA GLU A 81 3.16 12.36 0.72
C GLU A 81 2.54 11.29 1.62
N ALA A 82 3.37 10.57 2.39
CA ALA A 82 2.89 9.57 3.33
C ALA A 82 1.99 10.19 4.41
N LEU A 83 2.42 11.28 5.05
CA LEU A 83 1.64 11.95 6.10
C LEU A 83 0.36 12.57 5.56
N SER A 84 0.38 13.15 4.38
CA SER A 84 -0.81 13.67 3.69
C SER A 84 -1.82 12.56 3.42
N ALA A 85 -1.39 11.45 2.81
CA ALA A 85 -2.26 10.31 2.53
C ALA A 85 -2.88 9.71 3.80
N VAL A 86 -2.08 9.49 4.84
CA VAL A 86 -2.57 8.99 6.14
C VAL A 86 -3.57 9.96 6.77
N SER A 87 -3.30 11.26 6.72
CA SER A 87 -4.20 12.28 7.28
C SER A 87 -5.56 12.29 6.57
N GLU A 88 -5.57 12.16 5.24
CA GLU A 88 -6.82 12.06 4.47
C GLU A 88 -7.58 10.77 4.81
N ILE A 89 -6.90 9.64 4.97
CA ILE A 89 -7.53 8.37 5.37
C ILE A 89 -8.18 8.51 6.75
N LEU A 90 -7.45 9.06 7.73
CA LEU A 90 -7.99 9.26 9.08
C LEU A 90 -9.22 10.17 9.05
N ARG A 91 -9.17 11.25 8.27
CA ARG A 91 -10.31 12.15 8.09
C ARG A 91 -11.50 11.44 7.44
N ALA A 92 -11.27 10.63 6.41
CA ALA A 92 -12.32 9.86 5.74
C ALA A 92 -12.97 8.81 6.65
N LEU A 93 -12.23 8.30 7.64
CA LEU A 93 -12.72 7.36 8.65
C LEU A 93 -13.25 8.05 9.91
N HIS A 94 -13.29 9.38 9.93
CA HIS A 94 -13.66 10.18 11.11
C HIS A 94 -12.84 9.84 12.37
N LEU A 95 -11.57 9.47 12.18
CA LEU A 95 -10.64 9.18 13.27
C LEU A 95 -9.83 10.42 13.62
N GLY A 96 -9.75 10.73 14.92
CA GLY A 96 -8.91 11.80 15.43
C GLY A 96 -7.46 11.35 15.70
N PRO A 97 -6.57 12.31 16.01
CA PRO A 97 -5.20 12.01 16.43
C PRO A 97 -5.10 11.14 17.69
N MET A 98 -6.13 11.15 18.54
CA MET A 98 -6.17 10.37 19.79
C MET A 98 -6.33 8.88 19.50
N GLU A 99 -7.22 8.51 18.59
CA GLU A 99 -7.46 7.14 18.16
C GLU A 99 -6.19 6.52 17.55
N LEU A 100 -5.46 7.31 16.76
CA LEU A 100 -4.15 6.92 16.22
C LEU A 100 -3.12 6.70 17.34
N ALA A 101 -3.05 7.59 18.32
CA ALA A 101 -2.11 7.48 19.44
C ALA A 101 -2.36 6.22 20.30
N LEU A 102 -3.62 5.78 20.44
CA LEU A 102 -3.95 4.54 21.15
C LEU A 102 -3.45 3.29 20.41
N TRP A 103 -3.46 3.31 19.07
CA TRP A 103 -2.91 2.23 18.25
C TRP A 103 -1.38 2.18 18.29
N TYR A 104 -0.69 3.33 18.26
CA TYR A 104 0.77 3.35 18.44
C TYR A 104 1.23 2.81 19.79
N ARG A 105 0.42 2.97 20.85
CA ARG A 105 0.73 2.44 22.19
C ARG A 105 0.51 0.93 22.31
N ARG A 106 -0.25 0.31 21.40
CA ARG A 106 -0.46 -1.14 21.35
C ARG A 106 0.50 -1.76 20.34
N ARG A 107 1.78 -1.86 20.68
CA ARG A 107 2.66 -2.87 20.06
C ARG A 107 2.59 -4.14 20.92
N PRO A 108 2.07 -5.27 20.39
CA PRO A 108 2.04 -6.55 21.10
C PRO A 108 3.44 -7.14 21.34
N ASP A 109 4.47 -6.58 20.71
CA ASP A 109 5.80 -7.21 20.60
C ASP A 109 6.87 -6.58 21.54
N GLU A 110 6.46 -5.75 22.50
CA GLU A 110 7.36 -5.10 23.49
C GLU A 110 7.23 -5.67 24.93
N LEU A 111 6.86 -6.96 25.08
CA LEU A 111 6.91 -7.69 26.36
C LEU A 111 7.85 -8.89 26.31
#